data_AF-A0A328SKR4-F1
#
_entry.id   AF-A0A328SKR4-F1
#
_cell.length_a   1.000
_cell.length_b   1.000
_cell.length_c   1.000
_cell.angle_alpha   90.00
_cell.angle_beta   90.00
_cell.angle_gamma   90.00
#
_symmetry.space_group_name_H-M   'P 1'
#
loop_
_entity.id
_entity.type
_entity.pdbx_description
1 polymer ?
#
loop_
_entity_poly.entity_id
_entity_poly.type
_entity_poly.pdbx_seq_one_letter_code
_entity_poly.pdbx_strand_id
1 'polypeptide(L)'
;INLNRYNNPEFETTIRIRASKDGLLNAIKITTYTILSEDVTLDPTPMLNPPLIIPIEELNVNNMDEITINLKYTMGGGLNTIQATGRRNK
;
A
#
# COMPACT_ATOMS: atom_id res chain seq x y z
N ILE A 1 24.50 9.78 -2.91
CA ILE A 1 23.78 8.60 -3.43
C ILE A 1 24.82 7.62 -3.96
N ASN A 2 24.83 6.35 -3.50
CA ASN A 2 25.76 5.34 -4.03
C ASN A 2 25.07 4.55 -5.15
N LEU A 3 25.40 4.88 -6.40
CA LEU A 3 24.77 4.31 -7.58
C LEU A 3 25.17 2.86 -7.88
N ASN A 4 26.21 2.34 -7.20
CA ASN A 4 26.69 0.96 -7.36
C ASN A 4 26.03 -0.01 -6.36
N ARG A 5 25.17 0.48 -5.47
CA ARG A 5 24.45 -0.33 -4.50
C ARG A 5 23.14 -0.82 -5.11
N TYR A 6 23.00 -2.13 -5.24
CA TYR A 6 21.73 -2.77 -5.57
C TYR A 6 20.80 -2.76 -4.35
N ASN A 7 19.56 -2.32 -4.55
CA ASN A 7 18.51 -2.44 -3.55
C ASN A 7 17.91 -3.85 -3.61
N ASN A 8 17.50 -4.39 -2.47
CA ASN A 8 16.67 -5.59 -2.46
C ASN A 8 15.30 -5.23 -3.09
N PRO A 9 14.90 -5.84 -4.21
CA PRO A 9 13.65 -5.47 -4.87
C PRO A 9 12.42 -6.04 -4.17
N GLU A 10 12.59 -7.06 -3.32
CA GLU A 10 11.48 -7.69 -2.59
C GLU A 10 11.06 -6.83 -1.40
N PHE A 11 9.78 -6.46 -1.37
CA PHE A 11 9.17 -5.73 -0.27
C PHE A 11 8.00 -6.52 0.32
N GLU A 12 7.98 -6.64 1.64
CA GLU A 12 6.89 -7.26 2.39
C GLU A 12 6.65 -6.47 3.69
N THR A 13 5.39 -6.19 3.99
CA THR A 13 5.03 -5.47 5.21
C THR A 13 3.62 -5.81 5.70
N THR A 14 3.40 -5.58 6.99
CA THR A 14 2.11 -5.71 7.65
C THR A 14 1.69 -4.36 8.22
N ILE A 15 0.53 -3.86 7.82
CA ILE A 15 -0.03 -2.58 8.23
C ILE A 15 -1.28 -2.84 9.05
N ARG A 16 -1.43 -2.15 10.18
CA ARG A 16 -2.64 -2.21 11.01
C ARG A 16 -3.39 -0.89 10.89
N ILE A 17 -4.67 -0.95 10.54
CA ILE A 17 -5.53 0.22 10.37
C ILE A 17 -6.80 0.00 11.19
N ARG A 18 -7.31 1.06 11.81
CA ARG A 18 -8.59 1.03 12.51
C ARG A 18 -9.70 1.56 11.61
N ALA A 19 -10.78 0.81 11.48
CA ALA A 19 -11.97 1.27 10.77
C ALA A 19 -12.62 2.45 11.52
N SER A 20 -12.98 3.50 10.79
CA SER A 20 -13.64 4.70 11.35
C SER A 20 -15.16 4.68 11.23
N LYS A 21 -15.70 3.69 10.51
CA LYS A 21 -17.14 3.49 10.28
C LYS A 21 -17.41 2.06 9.84
N ASP A 22 -18.67 1.66 9.98
CA ASP A 22 -19.16 0.39 9.45
C ASP A 22 -19.14 0.39 7.92
N GLY A 23 -18.89 -0.76 7.30
CA GLY A 23 -18.95 -0.91 5.86
C GLY A 23 -18.32 -2.18 5.30
N LEU A 24 -18.13 -2.16 3.97
CA LEU A 24 -17.51 -3.24 3.22
C LEU A 24 -16.11 -2.80 2.77
N LEU A 25 -15.08 -3.52 3.21
CA LEU A 25 -13.72 -3.40 2.70
C LEU A 25 -13.55 -4.38 1.53
N ASN A 26 -13.17 -3.89 0.36
CA ASN A 26 -12.97 -4.70 -0.85
C ASN A 26 -11.74 -4.31 -1.68
N ALA A 27 -11.04 -3.24 -1.31
CA ALA A 27 -9.85 -2.80 -2.01
C ALA A 27 -8.94 -1.97 -1.10
N ILE A 28 -7.66 -1.91 -1.45
CA ILE A 28 -6.66 -1.06 -0.82
C ILE A 28 -6.21 -0.03 -1.84
N LYS A 29 -6.34 1.25 -1.49
CA LYS A 29 -5.78 2.36 -2.28
C LYS A 29 -4.40 2.71 -1.75
N ILE A 30 -3.37 2.51 -2.56
CA ILE A 30 -2.00 2.95 -2.28
C ILE A 30 -1.77 4.27 -2.99
N THR A 31 -1.32 5.27 -2.24
CA THR A 31 -0.88 6.57 -2.76
C THR A 31 0.54 6.83 -2.26
N THR A 32 1.36 7.46 -3.08
CA THR A 32 2.74 7.80 -2.71
C THR A 32 2.98 9.27 -2.98
N TYR A 33 3.85 9.89 -2.19
CA TYR A 33 4.42 11.19 -2.48
C TYR A 33 5.94 11.03 -2.56
N THR A 34 6.60 11.89 -3.34
CA THR A 34 8.05 11.89 -3.49
C THR A 34 8.61 13.16 -2.87
N ILE A 35 9.53 13.02 -1.91
CA ILE A 35 10.31 14.14 -1.39
C ILE A 35 11.50 14.34 -2.34
N LEU A 36 11.56 15.47 -3.04
CA LEU A 36 12.66 15.81 -3.94
C LEU A 36 13.79 16.56 -3.21
N SER A 37 13.42 17.46 -2.30
CA SER A 37 14.31 18.21 -1.41
C SER A 37 13.57 18.57 -0.13
N GLU A 38 14.25 19.21 0.84
CA GLU A 38 13.68 19.56 2.15
C GLU A 38 12.34 20.33 2.04
N ASP A 39 12.22 21.21 1.03
CA ASP A 39 11.04 22.06 0.82
C ASP A 39 10.17 21.64 -0.37
N VAL A 40 10.52 20.58 -1.09
CA VAL A 40 9.82 20.16 -2.33
C VAL A 40 9.32 18.74 -2.21
N THR A 41 7.99 18.62 -2.10
CA THR A 41 7.26 17.35 -2.17
C THR A 41 6.40 17.30 -3.41
N LEU A 42 6.45 16.18 -4.13
CA LEU A 42 5.56 15.88 -5.25
C LEU A 42 4.48 14.89 -4.81
N ASP A 43 3.24 15.26 -5.06
CA ASP A 43 2.09 14.38 -4.98
C ASP A 43 2.20 13.21 -5.99
N PRO A 44 1.37 12.16 -5.86
CA PRO A 44 1.38 11.06 -6.81
C PRO A 44 1.10 11.58 -8.22
N THR A 45 2.00 11.30 -9.16
CA THR A 45 1.82 11.72 -10.56
C THR A 45 1.60 10.49 -11.45
N PRO A 46 0.83 10.62 -12.55
CA PRO A 46 0.61 9.48 -13.46
C PRO A 46 1.90 8.85 -14.00
N MET A 47 2.96 9.65 -14.16
CA MET A 47 4.26 9.20 -14.66
C MET A 47 5.21 8.71 -13.55
N LEU A 48 5.02 9.14 -12.30
CA LEU A 48 5.80 8.72 -11.13
C LEU A 48 4.87 8.25 -10.01
N ASN A 49 4.77 6.92 -9.89
CA ASN A 49 4.01 6.21 -8.85
C ASN A 49 2.52 6.61 -8.77
N PRO A 50 1.73 6.29 -9.82
CA PRO A 50 0.30 6.56 -9.83
C PRO A 50 -0.40 5.88 -8.64
N PRO A 51 -1.57 6.39 -8.20
CA PRO A 51 -2.37 5.73 -7.19
C PRO A 51 -2.77 4.32 -7.68
N LEU A 52 -2.55 3.32 -6.84
CA LEU A 52 -2.90 1.94 -7.14
C LEU A 52 -4.14 1.53 -6.34
N ILE A 53 -5.09 0.89 -7.00
CA ILE A 53 -6.23 0.25 -6.35
C ILE A 53 -6.01 -1.25 -6.46
N ILE A 54 -5.83 -1.91 -5.33
CA ILE A 54 -5.58 -3.35 -5.26
C ILE A 54 -6.83 -4.01 -4.69
N PRO A 55 -7.57 -4.80 -5.48
CA PRO A 55 -8.70 -5.57 -4.98
C PRO A 55 -8.25 -6.57 -3.91
N ILE A 56 -9.09 -6.76 -2.89
CA ILE A 56 -8.93 -7.80 -1.87
C ILE A 56 -10.26 -8.51 -1.66
N GLU A 57 -10.24 -9.65 -0.98
CA GLU A 57 -11.46 -10.34 -0.58
C GLU A 57 -12.35 -9.42 0.26
N GLU A 58 -13.65 -9.48 -0.01
CA GLU A 58 -14.64 -8.64 0.66
C GLU A 58 -14.73 -8.98 2.15
N LEU A 59 -14.66 -7.95 2.99
CA LEU A 59 -14.67 -8.05 4.44
C LEU A 59 -15.62 -7.01 5.02
N ASN A 60 -16.66 -7.47 5.73
CA ASN A 60 -17.49 -6.58 6.54
C ASN A 60 -16.69 -6.09 7.75
N VAL A 61 -16.65 -4.78 7.94
CA VAL A 61 -15.94 -4.11 9.03
C VAL A 61 -16.91 -3.23 9.81
N ASN A 62 -16.78 -3.23 11.12
CA ASN A 62 -17.49 -2.32 12.02
C ASN A 62 -16.55 -1.18 12.44
N ASN A 63 -17.13 -0.08 12.89
CA ASN A 63 -16.42 1.01 13.52
C ASN A 63 -15.53 0.46 14.65
N MET A 64 -14.30 0.95 14.72
CA MET A 64 -13.25 0.55 15.65
C MET A 64 -12.62 -0.84 15.43
N ASP A 65 -13.07 -1.63 14.43
CA ASP A 65 -12.38 -2.88 14.08
C ASP A 65 -10.92 -2.61 13.70
N GLU A 66 -10.00 -3.44 14.20
CA GLU A 66 -8.60 -3.43 13.77
C GLU A 66 -8.42 -4.37 12.58
N ILE A 67 -7.95 -3.83 11.47
CA ILE A 67 -7.75 -4.53 10.21
C ILE A 67 -6.24 -4.67 9.99
N THR A 68 -5.80 -5.91 9.76
CA THR A 68 -4.44 -6.19 9.33
C THR A 68 -4.41 -6.33 7.82
N ILE A 69 -3.55 -5.55 7.17
CA ILE A 69 -3.25 -5.61 5.75
C ILE A 69 -1.85 -6.19 5.60
N ASN A 70 -1.71 -7.27 4.83
CA ASN A 70 -0.39 -7.73 4.38
C ASN A 70 -0.20 -7.29 2.93
N LEU A 71 0.94 -6.66 2.64
CA LEU A 71 1.30 -6.19 1.31
C LEU A 71 2.67 -6.73 0.93
N LYS A 72 2.75 -7.37 -0.23
CA LYS A 72 3.99 -7.83 -0.85
C LYS A 72 4.07 -7.37 -2.30
N TYR A 73 5.24 -6.94 -2.74
CA TYR A 73 5.52 -6.64 -4.15
C TYR A 73 7.02 -6.69 -4.47
N THR A 74 7.34 -6.80 -5.76
CA THR A 74 8.71 -6.68 -6.27
C THR A 74 8.87 -5.33 -6.97
N MET A 75 9.80 -4.49 -6.49
CA MET A 75 10.13 -3.20 -7.12
C MET A 75 10.56 -3.40 -8.58
N GLY A 76 9.92 -2.69 -9.50
CA GLY A 76 10.16 -2.85 -10.95
C GLY A 76 9.56 -4.13 -11.56
N GLY A 77 8.89 -4.98 -10.78
CA GLY A 77 8.31 -6.24 -11.23
C GLY A 77 6.94 -6.13 -11.90
N GLY A 78 6.30 -4.95 -11.85
CA GLY A 78 4.96 -4.72 -12.40
C GLY A 78 3.81 -5.11 -11.47
N LEU A 79 2.57 -4.84 -11.91
CA LEU A 79 1.35 -5.02 -11.09
C LEU A 79 1.10 -6.47 -10.68
N ASN A 80 1.54 -7.43 -11.50
CA ASN A 80 1.41 -8.87 -11.27
C ASN A 80 2.22 -9.38 -10.06
N THR A 81 3.16 -8.59 -9.55
CA THR A 81 3.93 -8.95 -8.34
C THR A 81 3.25 -8.51 -7.06
N ILE A 82 2.21 -7.66 -7.17
CA ILE A 82 1.51 -7.12 -6.02
C ILE A 82 0.54 -8.15 -5.47
N GLN A 83 0.71 -8.47 -4.20
CA GLN A 83 -0.20 -9.32 -3.44
C GLN A 83 -0.63 -8.57 -2.19
N ALA A 84 -1.94 -8.53 -1.96
CA ALA A 84 -2.50 -7.92 -0.78
C ALA A 84 -3.62 -8.77 -0.18
N THR A 85 -3.67 -8.85 1.14
CA THR A 85 -4.76 -9.50 1.88
C THR A 85 -5.20 -8.60 3.04
N GLY A 86 -6.50 -8.56 3.30
CA GLY A 86 -7.09 -7.88 4.45
C GLY A 86 -7.73 -8.89 5.38
N ARG A 87 -7.51 -8.76 6.68
CA ARG A 87 -8.22 -9.54 7.71
C ARG A 87 -8.62 -8.68 8.89
N ARG A 88 -9.80 -8.95 9.44
CA ARG A 88 -10.22 -8.37 10.73
C ARG A 88 -9.54 -9.13 11.87
N ASN A 89 -8.92 -8.40 12.79
CA ASN A 89 -8.42 -8.96 14.03
C ASN A 89 -9.62 -9.18 14.96
N LYS A 90 -9.79 -10.42 15.45
CA LYS A 90 -10.82 -10.76 16.45
C LYS A 90 -10.43 -10.25 17.82
#